data_AF-A0A2V5P8L4-F1
#
_entry.id   AF-A0A2V5P8L4-F1
#
_cell.length_a   1.000
_cell.length_b   1.000
_cell.length_c   1.000
_cell.angle_alpha   90.00
_cell.angle_beta   90.00
_cell.angle_gamma   90.00
#
_symmetry.space_group_name_H-M   'P 1'
#
loop_
_entity.id
_entity.type
_entity.pdbx_description
1 polymer ?
#
loop_
_entity_poly.entity_id
_entity_poly.type
_entity_poly.pdbx_seq_one_letter_code
_entity_poly.pdbx_strand_id
1 'polypeptide(L)'
;MANRDLFAAAAQTPAVQALRQRVEAAGVLSLETLSLSAQPFFAVLLRHLFPQRPIVVVTDGLKTQETFQQDIGTWLGLSHPPLTLDPSPRPQVRSQRSEPLA
;
A
#
# COMPACT_ATOMS: atom_id res chain seq x y z
N MET A 1 -12.10 -9.46 8.66
CA MET A 1 -12.71 -8.39 7.84
C MET A 1 -12.60 -7.10 8.62
N ALA A 2 -11.66 -6.19 8.31
CA ALA A 2 -11.49 -4.96 9.10
C ALA A 2 -10.77 -3.79 8.41
N ASN A 3 -10.22 -3.98 7.20
CA ASN A 3 -9.14 -3.10 6.71
C ASN A 3 -9.53 -2.18 5.56
N ARG A 4 -10.51 -2.61 4.76
CA ARG A 4 -11.22 -1.73 3.82
C ARG A 4 -11.93 -0.58 4.55
N ASP A 5 -12.24 -0.81 5.83
CA ASP A 5 -12.92 0.15 6.70
C ASP A 5 -12.00 1.29 7.16
N LEU A 6 -10.67 1.11 7.21
CA LEU A 6 -9.78 2.15 7.76
C LEU A 6 -9.75 3.40 6.87
N PHE A 7 -9.41 3.25 5.59
CA PHE A 7 -9.35 4.40 4.67
C PHE A 7 -10.73 4.96 4.38
N ALA A 8 -11.75 4.10 4.29
CA ALA A 8 -13.14 4.53 4.14
C ALA A 8 -13.63 5.34 5.35
N ALA A 9 -13.33 4.89 6.58
CA ALA A 9 -13.64 5.62 7.81
C ALA A 9 -12.85 6.92 7.92
N ALA A 10 -11.55 6.89 7.60
CA ALA A 10 -10.71 8.09 7.58
C ALA A 10 -11.27 9.14 6.60
N ALA A 11 -11.76 8.72 5.42
CA ALA A 11 -12.37 9.60 4.43
C ALA A 11 -13.65 10.30 4.91
N GLN A 12 -14.34 9.75 5.93
CA GLN A 12 -15.51 10.38 6.54
C GLN A 12 -15.17 11.45 7.59
N THR A 13 -13.90 11.58 7.98
CA THR A 13 -13.52 12.59 8.97
C THR A 13 -13.56 14.01 8.35
N PRO A 14 -13.97 15.04 9.11
CA PRO A 14 -13.98 16.42 8.61
C PRO A 14 -12.61 16.90 8.12
N ALA A 15 -11.54 16.47 8.78
CA ALA A 15 -10.17 16.82 8.39
C ALA A 15 -9.81 16.29 7.00
N VAL A 16 -10.20 15.05 6.67
CA VAL A 16 -9.91 14.45 5.37
C VAL A 16 -10.81 15.02 4.26
N GLN A 17 -12.05 15.38 4.57
CA GLN A 17 -12.91 16.10 3.63
C GLN A 17 -12.36 17.50 3.31
N ALA A 18 -11.92 18.24 4.32
CA ALA A 18 -11.26 19.55 4.13
C ALA A 18 -9.96 19.41 3.33
N LEU A 19 -9.17 18.36 3.61
CA LEU A 19 -7.98 18.03 2.83
C LEU A 19 -8.32 17.80 1.35
N ARG A 20 -9.35 17.00 1.07
CA ARG A 20 -9.79 16.70 -0.29
C ARG A 20 -10.12 17.99 -1.06
N GLN A 21 -10.89 18.88 -0.46
CA GLN A 21 -11.24 20.18 -1.06
C GLN A 21 -9.99 21.02 -1.35
N ARG A 22 -9.03 21.07 -0.43
CA ARG A 22 -7.77 21.81 -0.62
C ARG A 22 -6.90 21.24 -1.75
N VAL A 23 -6.84 19.91 -1.88
CA VAL A 23 -6.10 19.25 -2.96
C VAL A 23 -6.80 19.47 -4.31
N GLU A 24 -8.13 19.48 -4.34
CA GLU A 24 -8.91 19.77 -5.55
C GLU A 24 -8.80 21.23 -6.00
N ALA A 25 -8.66 22.18 -5.06
CA ALA A 25 -8.43 23.60 -5.36
C ALA A 25 -7.11 23.87 -6.12
N ALA A 26 -6.25 22.86 -6.23
CA ALA A 26 -4.91 22.92 -6.82
C ALA A 26 -3.97 23.92 -6.12
N GLY A 27 -2.67 23.79 -6.38
CA GLY A 27 -1.63 24.57 -5.71
C GLY A 27 -0.84 23.76 -4.67
N VAL A 28 -0.17 24.45 -3.77
CA VAL A 28 0.74 23.85 -2.78
C VAL A 28 0.03 23.68 -1.44
N LEU A 29 0.07 22.46 -0.91
CA LEU A 29 -0.37 22.15 0.45
C LEU A 29 0.85 21.78 1.29
N SER A 30 1.18 22.61 2.29
CA SER A 30 2.21 22.31 3.28
C SER A 30 1.63 21.52 4.46
N LEU A 31 2.36 20.51 4.92
CA LEU A 31 1.95 19.58 5.99
C LEU A 31 3.06 19.41 7.02
N GLU A 32 3.52 20.52 7.60
CA GLU A 32 4.68 20.60 8.51
C GLU A 32 4.53 19.76 9.78
N THR A 33 3.29 19.48 10.20
CA THR A 33 2.99 18.75 11.43
C THR A 33 2.85 17.24 11.23
N LEU A 34 2.96 16.74 9.99
CA LEU A 34 2.92 15.30 9.73
C LEU A 34 4.23 14.65 10.20
N SER A 35 4.09 13.71 11.14
CA SER A 35 5.22 12.87 11.54
C SER A 35 5.72 12.05 10.35
N LEU A 36 7.03 11.79 10.31
CA LEU A 36 7.66 11.00 9.23
C LEU A 36 6.97 9.64 9.05
N SER A 37 6.65 8.96 10.15
CA SER A 37 5.98 7.66 10.17
C SER A 37 4.55 7.69 9.60
N ALA A 38 3.89 8.85 9.60
CA ALA A 38 2.53 9.00 9.07
C ALA A 38 2.51 9.31 7.57
N GLN A 39 3.63 9.71 6.97
CA GLN A 39 3.69 10.10 5.57
C GLN A 39 3.31 8.96 4.60
N PRO A 40 3.74 7.70 4.79
CA PRO A 40 3.33 6.61 3.89
C PRO A 40 1.84 6.32 3.95
N PHE A 41 1.25 6.36 5.15
CA PHE A 41 -0.20 6.26 5.32
C PHE A 41 -0.91 7.39 4.57
N PHE A 42 -0.42 8.62 4.71
CA PHE A 42 -0.97 9.79 4.03
C PHE A 42 -0.92 9.68 2.51
N ALA A 43 0.20 9.18 1.95
CA ALA A 43 0.33 8.94 0.51
C ALA A 43 -0.71 7.93 0.01
N VAL A 44 -0.94 6.84 0.76
CA VAL A 44 -1.97 5.85 0.43
C VAL A 44 -3.38 6.41 0.59
N LEU A 45 -3.63 7.24 1.60
CA LEU A 45 -4.90 7.95 1.76
C LEU A 45 -5.18 8.87 0.56
N LEU A 46 -4.19 9.63 0.08
CA LEU A 46 -4.36 10.45 -1.12
C LEU A 46 -4.70 9.61 -2.35
N ARG A 47 -4.05 8.44 -2.50
CA ARG A 47 -4.37 7.50 -3.59
C ARG A 47 -5.81 7.01 -3.49
N HIS A 48 -6.30 6.75 -2.27
CA HIS A 48 -7.67 6.34 -2.02
C HIS A 48 -8.68 7.44 -2.38
N LEU A 49 -8.38 8.69 -2.03
CA LEU A 49 -9.24 9.84 -2.34
C LEU A 49 -9.26 10.20 -3.83
N PHE A 50 -8.13 10.00 -4.51
CA PHE A 50 -7.93 10.38 -5.91
C PHE A 50 -7.43 9.20 -6.75
N PRO A 51 -8.24 8.14 -6.95
CA PRO A 51 -7.78 6.87 -7.54
C PRO A 51 -7.29 6.99 -8.98
N GLN A 52 -7.68 8.05 -9.71
CA GLN A 52 -7.26 8.30 -11.08
C GLN A 52 -6.06 9.25 -11.20
N ARG A 53 -5.49 9.72 -10.08
CA ARG A 53 -4.34 10.63 -10.07
C ARG A 53 -3.11 9.87 -9.58
N PRO A 54 -2.11 9.61 -10.45
CA PRO A 54 -0.84 9.06 -10.00
C PRO A 54 -0.20 9.97 -8.94
N ILE A 55 0.35 9.35 -7.90
CA ILE A 55 1.06 10.06 -6.83
C ILE A 55 2.55 9.75 -6.97
N VAL A 56 3.35 10.80 -7.05
CA VAL A 56 4.81 10.72 -7.01
C VAL A 56 5.25 11.21 -5.64
N VAL A 57 5.94 10.35 -4.90
CA VAL A 57 6.57 10.71 -3.62
C VAL A 57 8.06 10.92 -3.87
N VAL A 58 8.59 12.05 -3.43
CA VAL A 58 10.01 12.37 -3.49
C VAL A 58 10.55 12.39 -2.07
N THR A 59 11.61 11.63 -1.82
CA THR A 59 12.27 11.51 -0.52
C THR A 59 13.70 12.06 -0.60
N ASP A 60 14.27 12.42 0.56
CA ASP A 60 15.59 13.05 0.68
C ASP A 60 16.78 12.12 0.39
N GLY A 61 16.58 10.80 0.40
CA GLY A 61 17.60 9.83 0.04
C GLY A 61 17.10 8.39 -0.06
N LEU A 62 18.00 7.48 -0.45
CA LEU A 62 17.70 6.07 -0.74
C LEU A 62 17.10 5.35 0.48
N LYS A 63 17.68 5.53 1.67
CA LYS A 63 17.18 4.86 2.88
C LYS A 63 15.74 5.26 3.19
N THR A 64 15.44 6.55 3.14
CA THR A 64 14.08 7.07 3.34
C THR A 64 13.14 6.55 2.27
N GLN A 65 13.58 6.49 1.01
CA GLN A 65 12.81 5.94 -0.10
C GLN A 65 12.42 4.48 0.13
N GLU A 66 13.37 3.64 0.52
CA GLU A 66 13.15 2.20 0.77
C GLU A 66 12.19 1.97 1.93
N THR A 67 12.37 2.68 3.04
CA THR A 67 11.44 2.62 4.18
C THR A 67 10.03 3.08 3.78
N PHE A 68 9.92 4.19 3.06
CA PHE A 68 8.63 4.71 2.58
C PHE A 68 7.92 3.69 1.67
N GLN A 69 8.67 3.04 0.77
CA GLN A 69 8.13 2.03 -0.13
C GLN A 69 7.61 0.80 0.64
N GLN A 70 8.37 0.32 1.63
CA GLN A 70 7.95 -0.81 2.48
C GLN A 70 6.66 -0.51 3.25
N ASP A 71 6.57 0.70 3.80
CA ASP A 71 5.38 1.13 4.53
C ASP A 71 4.17 1.28 3.59
N ILE A 72 4.34 1.91 2.42
CA ILE A 72 3.30 1.94 1.37
C ILE A 72 2.85 0.52 1.04
N GLY A 73 3.79 -0.40 0.82
CA GLY A 73 3.50 -1.80 0.50
C GLY A 73 2.64 -2.45 1.56
N THR A 74 2.94 -2.19 2.83
CA THR A 74 2.14 -2.63 3.97
C THR A 74 0.73 -2.05 3.91
N TRP A 75 0.57 -0.73 3.82
CA TRP A 75 -0.73 -0.05 3.77
C TRP A 75 -1.60 -0.45 2.55
N LEU A 76 -0.97 -0.71 1.40
CA LEU A 76 -1.66 -1.21 0.22
C LEU A 76 -2.04 -2.69 0.37
N GLY A 77 -1.17 -3.53 0.93
CA GLY A 77 -1.49 -4.92 1.26
C GLY A 77 -2.65 -5.03 2.26
N LEU A 78 -2.76 -4.05 3.16
CA LEU A 78 -3.90 -3.87 4.05
C LEU A 78 -5.18 -3.46 3.28
N SER A 79 -5.06 -2.73 2.17
CA SER A 79 -6.18 -2.25 1.36
C SER A 79 -6.73 -3.29 0.36
N HIS A 80 -5.95 -4.33 0.05
CA HIS A 80 -6.36 -5.44 -0.81
C HIS A 80 -6.81 -6.65 0.05
N PRO A 81 -7.80 -7.45 -0.39
CA PRO A 81 -8.01 -8.75 0.22
C PRO A 81 -6.70 -9.55 0.14
N PRO A 82 -6.39 -10.42 1.12
CA PRO A 82 -5.24 -11.30 0.99
C PRO A 82 -5.36 -11.97 -0.39
N LEU A 83 -4.29 -11.91 -1.18
CA LEU A 83 -4.17 -12.79 -2.32
C LEU A 83 -4.42 -14.18 -1.73
N THR A 84 -5.57 -14.77 -2.02
CA THR A 84 -5.77 -16.20 -1.83
C THR A 84 -4.65 -16.80 -2.65
N LEU A 85 -3.57 -17.19 -1.98
CA LEU A 85 -2.59 -18.08 -2.56
C LEU A 85 -3.41 -19.31 -2.90
N ASP A 86 -3.93 -19.38 -4.12
CA ASP A 86 -4.33 -20.64 -4.69
C ASP A 86 -3.07 -21.50 -4.60
N PRO A 87 -3.05 -22.56 -3.77
CA PRO A 87 -1.91 -23.43 -3.71
C PRO A 87 -1.90 -24.22 -5.01
N SER A 88 -1.37 -23.60 -6.07
CA SER A 88 -1.07 -24.30 -7.30
C SER A 88 -0.24 -25.53 -6.90
N PRO A 89 -0.71 -26.76 -7.20
CA PRO A 89 -0.05 -27.96 -6.71
C PRO A 89 1.34 -27.98 -7.35
N ARG A 90 2.38 -27.89 -6.52
CA ARG A 90 3.76 -28.03 -7.00
C ARG A 90 3.83 -29.32 -7.83
N PRO A 91 4.38 -29.31 -9.05
CA PRO A 91 4.58 -30.54 -9.80
C PRO A 91 5.49 -31.43 -8.96
N GLN A 92 4.95 -32.55 -8.47
CA GLN A 92 5.75 -33.57 -7.80
C GLN A 92 6.74 -34.11 -8.83
N VAL A 93 8.01 -33.75 -8.67
CA VAL A 93 9.09 -34.39 -9.42
C VAL A 93 9.08 -35.86 -9.01
N ARG A 94 8.58 -36.70 -9.92
CA ARG A 94 8.55 -38.15 -9.78
C ARG A 94 9.99 -38.65 -9.76
N SER A 95 10.56 -38.82 -8.56
CA SER A 95 11.83 -39.51 -8.37
C SER A 95 11.67 -40.96 -8.83
N GLN A 96 12.01 -41.21 -10.08
CA GLN A 96 12.20 -42.56 -10.59
C GLN A 96 13.45 -43.12 -9.92
N ARG A 97 13.27 -43.93 -8.88
CA ARG A 97 14.32 -44.81 -8.36
C ARG A 97 14.37 -46.01 -9.30
N SER A 98 15.39 -46.07 -10.15
CA SER A 98 15.72 -47.27 -10.90
C SER A 98 16.33 -48.29 -9.92
N GLU A 99 15.65 -49.40 -9.68
CA GLU A 99 16.25 -50.56 -9.01
C GLU A 99 17.16 -51.32 -9.99
N PRO A 100 18.35 -51.79 -9.58
CA PRO A 100 19.10 -52.77 -10.35
C PRO A 100 18.57 -54.19 -10.08
N LEU A 101 18.40 -54.94 -11.16
CA LEU A 101 18.01 -56.34 -11.22
C LEU A 101 19.08 -57.23 -10.58
N ALA A 102 18.65 -58.26 -9.85
CA ALA A 102 19.46 -59.33 -9.28
C ALA A 102 20.24 -60.13 -10.35
#